data_AF-A0A2R6EGA6-F1
#
_entry.id   AF-A0A2R6EGA6-F1
#
_cell.length_a   1.000
_cell.length_b   1.000
_cell.length_c   1.000
_cell.angle_alpha   90.00
_cell.angle_beta   90.00
_cell.angle_gamma   90.00
#
_symmetry.space_group_name_H-M   'P 1'
#
loop_
_entity.id
_entity.type
_entity.pdbx_description
1 polymer ?
#
loop_
_entity_poly.entity_id
_entity_poly.type
_entity_poly.pdbx_seq_one_letter_code
_entity_poly.pdbx_strand_id
1 'polypeptide(L)'
;MADEDAAIVTVTLESEDGAVDDLEVPAALLDMLAEGDETAPEVVSDIAMFGFAQRIHGAVAHGQGEPSPELEDVEEQTLELFEERFGRSFAELTGHDH
;
A
#
# COMPACT_ATOMS: atom_id res chain seq x y z
N MET A 1 -20.57 -28.95 -2.62
CA MET A 1 -20.44 -28.33 -3.94
C MET A 1 -19.05 -27.75 -3.95
N ALA A 2 -18.17 -28.29 -4.79
CA ALA A 2 -16.77 -27.91 -4.81
C ALA A 2 -16.68 -26.43 -5.18
N ASP A 3 -15.90 -25.69 -4.38
CA ASP A 3 -15.36 -24.37 -4.70
C ASP A 3 -15.09 -24.28 -6.20
N GLU A 4 -15.79 -23.36 -6.87
CA GLU A 4 -15.28 -22.82 -8.13
C GLU A 4 -13.98 -22.11 -7.74
N ASP A 5 -12.82 -22.67 -8.10
CA ASP A 5 -11.51 -22.05 -7.88
C ASP A 5 -11.62 -20.56 -8.24
N ALA A 6 -11.54 -19.69 -7.24
CA ALA A 6 -11.56 -18.25 -7.47
C ALA A 6 -10.42 -17.96 -8.44
N ALA A 7 -10.74 -17.44 -9.63
CA ALA A 7 -9.74 -17.18 -10.65
C ALA A 7 -8.59 -16.38 -10.05
N ILE A 8 -7.35 -16.83 -10.22
CA ILE A 8 -6.16 -16.19 -9.66
C ILE A 8 -5.52 -15.34 -10.76
N VAL A 9 -5.07 -14.14 -10.40
CA VAL A 9 -4.23 -13.28 -11.21
C VAL A 9 -2.85 -13.21 -10.57
N THR A 10 -1.81 -13.35 -11.38
CA THR A 10 -0.43 -13.11 -10.95
C THR A 10 -0.04 -11.67 -11.28
N VAL A 11 0.43 -10.95 -10.27
CA VAL A 11 1.01 -9.60 -10.39
C VAL A 11 2.51 -9.72 -10.14
N THR A 12 3.32 -9.35 -11.13
CA THR A 12 4.78 -9.39 -11.03
C THR A 12 5.32 -8.02 -10.65
N LEU A 13 6.13 -7.96 -9.59
CA LEU A 13 6.88 -6.79 -9.16
C LEU A 13 8.34 -6.93 -9.59
N GLU A 14 8.88 -5.93 -10.27
CA GLU A 14 10.29 -5.87 -10.67
C GLU A 14 10.94 -4.61 -10.10
N SER A 15 12.08 -4.74 -9.44
CA SER A 15 12.89 -3.61 -8.98
C SER A 15 13.96 -3.22 -10.00
N GLU A 16 14.49 -2.00 -9.91
CA GLU A 16 15.54 -1.50 -10.82
C GLU A 16 16.82 -2.35 -10.79
N ASP A 17 17.08 -3.06 -9.69
CA ASP A 17 18.20 -3.98 -9.53
C ASP A 17 17.99 -5.31 -10.27
N GLY A 18 16.82 -5.50 -10.88
CA GLY A 18 16.41 -6.71 -11.58
C GLY A 18 15.88 -7.82 -10.66
N ALA A 19 15.54 -7.49 -9.39
CA ALA A 19 14.87 -8.44 -8.52
C ALA A 19 13.39 -8.55 -8.93
N VAL A 20 12.85 -9.77 -8.94
CA VAL A 20 11.48 -10.05 -9.37
C VAL A 20 10.77 -10.87 -8.30
N ASP A 21 9.52 -10.50 -8.00
CA ASP A 21 8.62 -11.24 -7.11
C ASP A 21 7.22 -11.36 -7.75
N ASP A 22 6.60 -12.54 -7.62
CA ASP A 22 5.27 -12.81 -8.16
C ASP A 22 4.26 -12.94 -7.02
N LEU A 23 3.20 -12.12 -7.08
CA LEU A 23 2.10 -12.14 -6.14
C LEU A 23 0.84 -12.73 -6.78
N GLU A 24 0.36 -13.85 -6.23
CA GLU A 24 -0.92 -14.45 -6.61
C GLU A 24 -2.07 -13.84 -5.80
N VAL A 25 -3.06 -13.26 -6.49
CA VAL A 25 -4.21 -12.60 -5.87
C VAL A 25 -5.51 -13.13 -6.49
N PRO A 26 -6.57 -13.39 -5.70
CA PRO A 26 -7.88 -13.70 -6.25
C PRO A 26 -8.39 -12.55 -7.12
N ALA A 27 -8.72 -12.83 -8.39
CA ALA A 27 -9.26 -11.86 -9.36
C ALA A 27 -10.47 -11.11 -8.80
N ALA A 28 -11.38 -11.86 -8.16
CA ALA A 28 -12.57 -11.28 -7.55
C ALA A 28 -12.26 -10.26 -6.45
N LEU A 29 -11.15 -10.42 -5.71
CA LEU A 29 -10.73 -9.45 -4.70
C LEU A 29 -10.23 -8.16 -5.36
N LEU A 30 -9.47 -8.27 -6.45
CA LEU A 30 -9.01 -7.11 -7.23
C LEU A 30 -10.20 -6.34 -7.80
N ASP A 31 -11.17 -7.04 -8.40
CA ASP A 31 -12.40 -6.43 -8.92
C ASP A 31 -13.24 -5.75 -7.82
N MET A 32 -13.24 -6.30 -6.60
CA MET A 32 -13.96 -5.73 -5.46
C MET A 32 -13.31 -4.45 -4.90
N LEU A 33 -11.99 -4.33 -5.03
CA LEU A 33 -11.22 -3.22 -4.46
C LEU A 33 -10.89 -2.13 -5.48
N ALA A 34 -10.94 -2.43 -6.77
CA ALA A 34 -10.69 -1.48 -7.84
C ALA A 34 -11.69 -0.30 -7.82
N GLU A 35 -11.16 0.92 -7.96
CA GLU A 35 -11.93 2.15 -8.10
C GLU A 35 -11.91 2.61 -9.57
N GLY A 36 -13.05 2.51 -10.26
CA GLY A 36 -13.17 2.93 -11.65
C GLY A 36 -12.56 1.92 -12.62
N ASP A 37 -11.57 2.34 -13.41
CA ASP A 37 -10.94 1.53 -14.46
C ASP A 37 -9.53 1.02 -14.05
N GLU A 38 -9.25 0.97 -12.74
CA GLU A 38 -7.95 0.53 -12.21
C GLU A 38 -7.60 -0.90 -12.62
N THR A 39 -6.32 -1.09 -12.96
CA THR A 39 -5.74 -2.37 -13.30
C THR A 39 -5.27 -3.11 -12.04
N ALA A 40 -5.11 -4.44 -12.13
CA ALA A 40 -4.63 -5.25 -11.01
C ALA A 40 -3.30 -4.75 -10.37
N PRO A 41 -2.28 -4.34 -11.14
CA PRO A 41 -1.07 -3.76 -10.57
C PRO A 41 -1.29 -2.42 -9.86
N GLU A 42 -2.23 -1.59 -10.32
CA GLU A 42 -2.58 -0.33 -9.66
C GLU A 42 -3.17 -0.62 -8.29
N VAL A 43 -4.23 -1.44 -8.23
CA VAL A 43 -4.88 -1.85 -6.97
C VAL A 43 -3.88 -2.44 -5.97
N VAL A 44 -3.01 -3.36 -6.42
CA VAL A 44 -1.99 -3.96 -5.54
C VAL A 44 -1.02 -2.90 -5.01
N SER A 45 -0.60 -1.97 -5.87
CA SER A 45 0.34 -0.91 -5.52
C SER A 45 -0.28 0.12 -4.57
N ASP A 46 -1.57 0.43 -4.72
CA ASP A 46 -2.33 1.29 -3.80
C ASP A 46 -2.41 0.66 -2.41
N ILE A 47 -2.80 -0.62 -2.35
CA ILE A 47 -2.87 -1.38 -1.10
C ILE A 47 -1.49 -1.44 -0.43
N ALA A 48 -0.42 -1.66 -1.21
CA ALA A 48 0.95 -1.68 -0.68
C ALA A 48 1.32 -0.33 -0.08
N MET A 49 1.06 0.78 -0.78
CA MET A 49 1.35 2.12 -0.30
C MET A 49 0.57 2.47 0.98
N PHE A 50 -0.73 2.16 1.03
CA PHE A 50 -1.52 2.28 2.27
C PHE A 50 -0.92 1.46 3.40
N GLY A 51 -0.50 0.21 3.12
CA GLY A 51 0.12 -0.66 4.11
C GLY A 51 1.45 -0.12 4.65
N PHE A 52 2.29 0.46 3.78
CA PHE A 52 3.53 1.09 4.20
C PHE A 52 3.29 2.34 5.04
N ALA A 53 2.43 3.26 4.58
CA ALA A 53 2.07 4.48 5.29
C ALA A 53 1.49 4.18 6.69
N GLN A 54 0.55 3.25 6.80
CA GLN A 54 -0.01 2.85 8.10
C GLN A 54 1.04 2.28 9.06
N ARG A 55 1.97 1.47 8.56
CA ARG A 55 3.01 0.84 9.39
C ARG A 55 4.03 1.86 9.90
N ILE A 56 4.52 2.75 9.03
CA ILE A 56 5.51 3.75 9.43
C ILE A 56 4.89 4.80 10.34
N HIS A 57 3.69 5.29 10.01
CA HIS A 57 2.96 6.24 10.83
C HIS A 57 2.65 5.66 12.22
N GLY A 58 2.18 4.41 12.29
CA GLY A 58 1.97 3.73 13.57
C GLY A 58 3.27 3.55 14.36
N ALA A 59 4.40 3.32 13.69
CA ALA A 59 5.71 3.18 14.35
C ALA A 59 6.19 4.50 14.96
N VAL A 60 5.95 5.64 14.30
CA VAL A 60 6.30 6.97 14.81
C VAL A 60 5.31 7.45 15.86
N ALA A 61 4.01 7.46 15.55
CA ALA A 61 2.98 8.02 16.42
C ALA A 61 2.66 7.17 17.66
N HIS A 62 2.92 5.86 17.61
CA HIS A 62 2.59 4.92 18.69
C HIS A 62 3.78 4.09 19.18
N GLY A 63 5.00 4.46 18.76
CA GLY A 63 6.23 3.92 19.30
C GLY A 63 6.38 4.17 20.81
N GLN A 64 7.18 3.35 21.48
CA GLN A 64 7.55 3.63 22.88
C GLN A 64 8.67 4.66 22.92
N GLY A 65 8.34 5.87 23.38
CA GLY A 65 9.30 6.96 23.50
C GLY A 65 9.32 7.87 22.28
N GLU A 66 10.30 8.76 22.22
CA GLU A 66 10.50 9.64 21.07
C GLU A 66 11.06 8.82 19.90
N PRO A 67 10.52 8.94 18.69
CA PRO A 67 11.10 8.35 17.48
C PRO A 67 12.53 8.87 17.26
N SER A 68 13.36 8.05 16.61
CA SER A 68 14.65 8.52 16.11
C SER A 68 14.46 9.43 14.90
N PRO A 69 15.34 10.42 14.66
CA PRO A 69 15.26 11.31 13.50
C PRO A 69 15.20 10.54 12.17
N GLU A 70 15.95 9.44 12.05
CA GLU A 70 15.93 8.59 10.85
C GLU A 70 14.56 7.97 10.58
N LEU A 71 13.76 7.73 11.63
CA LEU A 71 12.42 7.14 11.50
C LEU A 71 11.40 8.21 11.11
N GLU A 72 11.53 9.41 11.67
CA GLU A 72 10.73 10.57 11.29
C GLU A 72 10.96 10.95 9.82
N ASP A 73 12.22 10.98 9.37
CA ASP A 73 12.58 11.25 7.98
C ASP A 73 11.98 10.20 7.01
N VAL A 74 11.91 8.93 7.43
CA VAL A 74 11.30 7.86 6.62
C VAL A 74 9.78 7.97 6.60
N GLU A 75 9.15 8.34 7.72
CA GLU A 75 7.71 8.64 7.75
C GLU A 75 7.39 9.80 6.80
N GLU A 76 8.09 10.93 6.92
CA GLU A 76 7.88 12.12 6.09
C GLU A 76 7.94 11.77 4.60
N GLN A 77 9.03 11.11 4.16
CA GLN A 77 9.17 10.69 2.76
C GLN A 77 8.07 9.71 2.31
N THR A 78 7.63 8.81 3.18
CA THR A 78 6.55 7.87 2.85
C THR A 78 5.22 8.61 2.68
N LEU A 79 4.95 9.60 3.53
CA LEU A 79 3.72 10.41 3.46
C LEU A 79 3.73 11.36 2.25
N GLU A 80 4.89 11.90 1.87
CA GLU A 80 5.05 12.67 0.62
C GLU A 80 4.72 11.80 -0.60
N LEU A 81 5.33 10.61 -0.72
CA LEU A 81 5.06 9.68 -1.82
C LEU A 81 3.60 9.19 -1.83
N PHE A 82 3.00 9.03 -0.65
CA PHE A 82 1.58 8.71 -0.51
C PHE A 82 0.72 9.85 -1.09
N GLU A 83 0.98 11.11 -0.72
CA GLU A 83 0.22 12.26 -1.22
C GLU A 83 0.41 12.44 -2.73
N GLU A 84 1.62 12.27 -3.27
CA GLU A 84 1.86 12.30 -4.71
C GLU A 84 1.05 11.24 -5.46
N ARG A 85 0.88 10.05 -4.86
CA ARG A 85 0.13 8.95 -5.46
C ARG A 85 -1.38 9.18 -5.45
N PHE A 86 -1.94 9.62 -4.32
CA PHE A 86 -3.39 9.71 -4.12
C PHE A 86 -3.98 11.12 -4.30
N GLY A 87 -3.12 12.13 -4.43
CA GLY A 87 -3.52 13.54 -4.52
C GLY A 87 -4.18 14.09 -3.25
N ARG A 88 -4.05 13.37 -2.14
CA ARG A 88 -4.57 13.71 -0.80
C ARG A 88 -3.61 13.15 0.25
N SER A 89 -3.49 13.85 1.36
CA SER A 89 -2.65 13.41 2.46
C SER A 89 -3.18 12.13 3.12
N PHE A 90 -2.29 11.41 3.80
CA PHE A 90 -2.66 10.22 4.58
C PHE A 90 -3.69 10.56 5.67
N ALA A 91 -3.55 11.70 6.34
CA ALA A 91 -4.47 12.20 7.34
C ALA A 91 -5.89 12.37 6.77
N GLU A 92 -6.02 13.00 5.60
CA GLU A 92 -7.31 13.23 4.94
C GLU A 92 -8.01 11.92 4.53
N LEU A 93 -7.25 10.95 4.02
CA LEU A 93 -7.83 9.68 3.54
C LEU A 93 -8.15 8.69 4.66
N THR A 94 -7.44 8.77 5.79
CA THR A 94 -7.65 7.85 6.92
C THR A 94 -8.47 8.47 8.06
N GLY A 95 -8.68 9.78 8.05
CA GLY A 95 -9.28 10.52 9.15
C GLY A 95 -8.37 10.65 10.37
N HIS A 96 -7.06 10.43 10.20
CA HIS A 96 -6.04 10.70 11.21
C HIS A 96 -5.56 12.15 11.09
N ASP A 97 -6.40 13.12 11.46
CA ASP A 97 -5.94 14.47 11.76
C ASP A 97 -5.15 14.43 13.08
N HIS A 98 -3.84 14.68 13.02
CA HIS A 98 -2.99 14.89 14.20
C HIS A 98 -2.85 16.38 14.52
#